data_AF-A0A067QZC8-F1
#
_entry.id   AF-A0A067QZC8-F1
#
_cell.length_a   1.000
_cell.length_b   1.000
_cell.length_c   1.000
_cell.angle_alpha   90.00
_cell.angle_beta   90.00
_cell.angle_gamma   90.00
#
_symmetry.space_group_name_H-M   'P 1'
#
loop_
_entity.id
_entity.type
_entity.pdbx_description
1 polymer ?
#
loop_
_entity_poly.entity_id
_entity_poly.type
_entity_poly.pdbx_seq_one_letter_code
_entity_poly.pdbx_strand_id
1 'polypeptide(L)'
;MWVDEQAQRAETAAEGGDAKELYSITKMLARKGFSKNRPVRSKDGQLLTTEEDQLKRWKEYFSEVLNRDRHDGGVMRENVVETDCKIGINVPTKAEIKLALKQINNGKAPGMDNITPEVLKV
;
A
#
# COMPACT_ATOMS: atom_id res chain seq x y z
N MET A 1 18.96 13.56 23.18
CA MET A 1 18.29 13.08 21.94
C MET A 1 17.68 11.72 22.25
N TRP A 2 16.61 11.27 21.57
CA TRP A 2 15.98 9.96 21.86
C TRP A 2 16.97 8.79 21.78
N VAL A 3 17.95 8.87 20.87
CA VAL A 3 19.02 7.88 20.74
C VAL A 3 19.91 7.83 21.98
N ASP A 4 20.24 8.98 22.58
CA ASP A 4 21.06 9.07 23.80
C ASP A 4 20.33 8.42 25.00
N GLU A 5 19.01 8.60 25.08
CA GLU A 5 18.19 7.98 26.12
C GLU A 5 18.17 6.45 25.98
N GLN A 6 18.06 5.92 24.75
CA GLN A 6 18.15 4.48 24.51
C GLN A 6 19.55 3.92 24.78
N ALA A 7 20.61 4.68 24.48
CA ALA A 7 21.98 4.29 24.79
C ALA A 7 22.21 4.17 26.31
N GLN A 8 21.69 5.13 27.09
CA GLN A 8 21.80 5.11 28.54
C GLN A 8 20.99 3.97 29.19
N ARG A 9 19.85 3.61 28.60
CA ARG A 9 19.08 2.41 28.99
C ARG A 9 19.81 1.10 28.66
N ALA A 10 20.53 1.05 27.53
CA ALA A 10 21.35 -0.11 27.20
C ALA A 10 22.51 -0.28 28.19
N GLU A 11 23.14 0.81 28.60
CA GLU A 11 24.24 0.80 29.58
C GLU A 11 23.77 0.29 30.95
N THR A 12 22.64 0.82 31.46
CA THR A 12 22.04 0.33 32.71
C THR A 12 21.57 -1.13 32.63
N ALA A 13 21.06 -1.58 31.47
CA ALA A 13 20.71 -2.98 31.27
C ALA A 13 21.94 -3.91 31.26
N ALA A 14 23.07 -3.43 30.72
CA ALA A 14 24.33 -4.16 30.75
C ALA A 14 24.88 -4.26 32.19
N GLU A 15 24.85 -3.17 32.95
CA GLU A 15 25.22 -3.15 34.38
C GLU A 15 24.33 -4.05 35.24
N GLY A 16 23.02 -4.09 34.93
CA GLY A 16 22.04 -4.94 35.62
C GLY A 16 22.05 -6.42 35.18
N GLY A 17 22.86 -6.79 34.18
CA GLY A 17 22.92 -8.16 33.66
C GLY A 17 21.70 -8.60 32.84
N ASP A 18 20.82 -7.66 32.42
CA ASP A 18 19.67 -7.95 31.57
C ASP A 18 20.08 -8.03 30.09
N ALA A 19 20.62 -9.18 29.71
CA ALA A 19 21.04 -9.46 28.34
C ALA A 19 19.88 -9.36 27.33
N LYS A 20 18.63 -9.56 27.76
CA LYS A 20 17.46 -9.51 26.87
C LYS A 20 17.10 -8.07 26.53
N GLU A 21 17.09 -7.18 27.52
CA GLU A 21 16.84 -5.75 27.31
C GLU A 21 17.98 -5.11 26.51
N LEU A 22 19.24 -5.43 26.86
CA LEU A 22 20.43 -4.98 26.11
C LEU A 22 20.36 -5.39 24.62
N TYR A 23 20.06 -6.65 24.33
CA TYR A 23 19.92 -7.14 22.96
C TYR A 23 18.76 -6.48 22.21
N SER A 24 17.61 -6.28 22.88
CA SER A 24 16.45 -5.62 22.29
C SER A 24 16.75 -4.18 21.87
N ILE A 25 17.38 -3.40 22.75
CA ILE A 25 17.76 -2.00 22.49
C ILE A 25 18.83 -1.93 21.39
N THR A 26 19.86 -2.77 21.47
CA THR A 26 20.90 -2.84 20.44
C THR A 26 20.32 -3.18 19.07
N LYS A 27 19.40 -4.15 19.01
CA LYS A 27 18.69 -4.53 17.78
C LYS A 27 17.80 -3.41 17.25
N MET A 28 17.15 -2.66 18.13
CA MET A 28 16.33 -1.50 17.78
C MET A 28 17.19 -0.37 17.19
N LEU A 29 18.33 -0.06 17.81
CA LEU A 29 19.29 0.96 17.34
C LEU A 29 19.99 0.56 16.02
N ALA A 30 20.35 -0.72 15.88
CA ALA A 30 21.01 -1.25 14.67
C ALA A 30 20.05 -1.45 13.49
N ARG A 31 18.73 -1.39 13.70
CA ARG A 31 17.75 -1.55 12.63
C ARG A 31 17.86 -0.35 11.69
N LYS A 32 18.45 -0.59 10.52
CA LYS A 32 18.73 0.36 9.42
C LYS A 32 17.52 1.14 8.87
N GLY A 33 16.33 0.91 9.40
CA GLY A 33 15.10 1.57 9.02
C GLY A 33 14.33 1.97 10.26
N PHE A 34 14.66 3.13 10.82
CA PHE A 34 13.62 3.93 11.46
C PHE A 34 12.52 4.14 10.42
N SER A 35 11.27 3.97 10.83
CA SER A 35 10.14 4.46 10.03
C SER A 35 10.43 5.93 9.76
N LYS A 36 10.81 6.26 8.53
CA LYS A 36 10.93 7.65 8.12
C LYS A 36 9.50 8.16 8.11
N ASN A 37 9.09 8.84 9.17
CA ASN A 37 7.86 9.59 9.15
C ASN A 37 7.93 10.52 7.94
N ARG A 38 7.21 10.19 6.87
CA ARG A 38 7.27 10.94 5.62
C ARG A 38 6.38 12.16 5.81
N PRO A 39 6.92 13.39 5.69
CA PRO A 39 6.12 14.57 5.90
C PRO A 39 4.94 14.62 4.91
N VAL A 40 3.76 14.97 5.41
CA VAL A 40 2.53 15.13 4.61
C VAL A 40 2.28 16.60 4.39
N ARG A 41 1.68 17.01 3.26
CA ARG A 41 1.29 18.41 3.07
C ARG A 41 -0.05 18.73 3.74
N SER A 42 -0.06 19.84 4.48
CA SER A 42 -1.27 20.52 4.94
C SER A 42 -2.12 20.98 3.74
N LYS A 43 -3.38 21.34 4.00
CA LYS A 43 -4.28 21.93 3.01
C LYS A 43 -3.71 23.22 2.41
N ASP A 44 -3.01 24.01 3.22
CA ASP A 44 -2.33 25.25 2.82
C ASP A 44 -0.94 25.01 2.20
N GLY A 45 -0.56 23.75 1.95
CA GLY A 45 0.71 23.39 1.29
C GLY A 45 1.94 23.30 2.20
N GLN A 46 1.81 23.57 3.50
CA GLN A 46 2.89 23.42 4.48
C GLN A 46 3.24 21.95 4.75
N LEU A 47 4.50 21.63 5.05
CA LEU A 47 4.92 20.27 5.39
C LEU A 47 4.66 19.95 6.87
N LEU A 48 3.93 18.87 7.13
CA LEU A 48 3.60 18.34 8.45
C LEU A 48 4.54 17.18 8.79
N THR A 49 5.38 17.37 9.80
CA THR A 49 6.44 16.41 10.18
C THR A 49 6.13 15.63 11.45
N THR A 50 5.14 16.06 12.24
CA THR A 50 4.71 15.38 13.47
C THR A 50 3.62 14.36 13.17
N GLU A 51 3.53 13.28 13.96
CA GLU A 51 2.50 12.25 13.77
C GLU A 51 1.09 12.78 14.08
N GLU A 52 0.97 13.62 15.10
CA GLU A 52 -0.29 14.24 15.54
C GLU A 52 -0.88 15.14 14.45
N ASP A 53 -0.06 16.01 13.85
CA ASP A 53 -0.53 16.91 12.78
C ASP A 53 -0.88 16.13 11.51
N GLN A 54 -0.11 15.09 11.18
CA GLN A 54 -0.43 14.22 10.05
C GLN A 54 -1.74 13.48 10.28
N LEU A 55 -1.98 12.93 11.48
CA LEU A 55 -3.22 12.23 11.79
C LEU A 55 -4.42 13.17 11.70
N LYS A 56 -4.28 14.42 12.19
CA LYS A 56 -5.29 15.46 12.04
C LYS A 56 -5.56 15.76 10.56
N ARG A 57 -4.51 15.92 9.75
CA ARG A 57 -4.62 16.15 8.30
C ARG A 57 -5.30 15.00 7.57
N TRP A 58 -5.03 13.75 7.96
CA TRP A 58 -5.71 12.56 7.45
C TRP A 58 -7.19 12.56 7.79
N LYS A 59 -7.55 12.85 9.04
CA LYS A 59 -8.95 12.95 9.48
C LYS A 59 -9.71 14.01 8.68
N GLU A 60 -9.11 15.19 8.51
CA GLU A 60 -9.67 16.27 7.69
C GLU A 60 -9.91 15.79 6.24
N TYR A 61 -8.88 15.23 5.59
CA TYR A 61 -8.97 14.72 4.21
C TYR A 61 -10.10 13.72 4.04
N PHE A 62 -10.15 12.68 4.88
CA PHE A 62 -11.15 11.63 4.76
C PHE A 62 -12.56 12.14 5.09
N SER A 63 -12.70 13.10 6.00
CA SER A 63 -14.01 13.71 6.26
C SER A 63 -14.54 14.45 5.02
N GLU A 64 -13.70 15.19 4.30
CA GLU A 64 -14.08 15.94 3.09
C GLU A 64 -14.33 15.04 1.88
N VAL A 65 -13.66 13.89 1.81
CA VAL A 65 -13.81 12.93 0.70
C VAL A 65 -15.01 12.02 0.93
N LEU A 66 -15.20 11.51 2.14
CA LEU A 66 -16.19 10.45 2.43
C LEU A 66 -17.53 11.00 2.91
N ASN A 67 -17.57 12.16 3.57
CA ASN A 67 -18.80 12.74 4.13
C ASN A 67 -19.32 13.92 3.31
N ARG A 68 -19.12 13.92 1.98
CA ARG A 68 -19.75 14.92 1.11
C ARG A 68 -21.26 14.75 1.19
N ASP A 69 -21.95 15.79 1.62
CA ASP A 69 -23.41 15.84 1.51
C ASP A 69 -23.78 15.62 0.05
N ARG A 70 -24.65 14.64 -0.18
CA ARG A 70 -25.20 14.32 -1.49
C ARG A 70 -26.24 15.38 -1.89
N HIS A 71 -25.85 16.65 -1.84
CA HIS A 71 -26.68 17.79 -2.19
C HIS A 71 -26.03 18.59 -3.31
N ASP A 72 -26.23 18.05 -4.51
CA ASP A 72 -26.47 18.70 -5.79
C ASP A 72 -25.80 17.91 -6.92
N GLY A 73 -26.41 18.01 -8.11
CA GLY A 73 -26.28 17.06 -9.21
C GLY A 73 -24.96 17.11 -9.97
N GLY A 74 -23.83 17.33 -9.30
CA GLY A 74 -22.51 17.25 -9.87
C GLY A 74 -21.87 15.92 -9.51
N VAL A 75 -21.97 14.93 -10.39
CA VAL A 75 -21.12 13.74 -10.33
C VAL A 75 -19.67 14.24 -10.37
N MET A 76 -18.99 14.37 -9.23
CA MET A 76 -17.54 14.40 -9.19
C MET A 76 -17.07 12.97 -9.46
N ARG A 77 -17.15 12.59 -10.73
CA ARG A 77 -16.19 11.65 -11.29
C ARG A 77 -14.84 12.27 -10.95
N GLU A 78 -14.03 11.55 -10.17
CA GLU A 78 -12.59 11.64 -10.34
C GLU A 78 -12.35 11.79 -11.85
N ASN A 79 -11.48 12.69 -12.30
CA ASN A 79 -11.04 12.71 -13.68
C ASN A 79 -10.27 11.39 -13.92
N VAL A 80 -10.98 10.26 -13.87
CA VAL A 80 -10.76 9.11 -14.72
C VAL A 80 -10.71 9.78 -16.06
N VAL A 81 -9.50 10.04 -16.51
CA VAL A 81 -9.23 10.14 -17.93
C VAL A 81 -9.93 8.90 -18.45
N GLU A 82 -11.11 9.09 -19.05
CA GLU A 82 -11.74 8.09 -19.87
C GLU A 82 -10.69 7.88 -20.95
N THR A 83 -9.74 7.01 -20.64
CA THR A 83 -8.92 6.36 -21.63
C THR A 83 -10.00 5.71 -22.44
N ASP A 84 -10.20 6.26 -23.63
CA ASP A 84 -11.00 5.68 -24.71
C ASP A 84 -10.37 4.31 -24.98
N CYS A 85 -10.66 3.37 -24.08
CA CYS A 85 -10.32 1.99 -24.16
C CYS A 85 -11.28 1.53 -25.24
N LYS A 86 -10.81 1.60 -26.49
CA LYS A 86 -11.46 0.99 -27.64
C LYS A 86 -11.46 -0.52 -27.45
N ILE A 87 -12.25 -0.98 -26.49
CA ILE A 87 -12.50 -2.39 -26.25
C ILE A 87 -13.39 -2.80 -27.42
N GLY A 88 -12.84 -3.62 -28.30
CA GLY A 88 -13.61 -4.19 -29.39
C GLY A 88 -14.76 -5.01 -28.83
N ILE A 89 -15.97 -4.49 -28.93
CA ILE A 89 -17.21 -5.22 -28.57
C ILE A 89 -17.61 -6.26 -29.63
N ASN A 90 -16.78 -6.43 -30.66
CA ASN A 90 -17.01 -7.40 -31.71
C ASN A 90 -16.81 -8.81 -31.17
N VAL A 91 -17.49 -9.78 -31.80
CA VAL A 91 -17.32 -11.19 -31.49
C VAL A 91 -15.85 -11.58 -31.75
N PRO A 92 -15.17 -12.25 -30.80
CA PRO A 92 -13.79 -12.64 -30.97
C PRO A 92 -13.63 -13.63 -32.12
N THR A 93 -12.61 -13.42 -32.93
CA THR A 93 -12.25 -14.30 -34.03
C THR A 93 -11.55 -15.57 -33.54
N LYS A 94 -11.62 -16.64 -34.33
CA LYS A 94 -10.93 -17.91 -34.03
C LYS A 94 -9.41 -17.73 -33.87
N ALA A 95 -8.81 -16.76 -34.56
CA ALA A 95 -7.38 -16.45 -34.45
C ALA A 95 -7.04 -15.82 -33.10
N GLU A 96 -7.86 -14.87 -32.63
CA GLU A 96 -7.71 -14.24 -31.32
C GLU A 96 -7.87 -15.26 -30.19
N ILE A 97 -8.86 -16.14 -30.27
CA ILE A 97 -9.07 -17.22 -29.29
C ILE A 97 -7.84 -18.13 -29.23
N LYS A 98 -7.29 -18.53 -30.38
CA LYS A 98 -6.04 -19.33 -30.44
C LYS A 98 -4.85 -18.60 -29.83
N LEU A 99 -4.72 -17.30 -30.07
CA LEU A 99 -3.63 -16.49 -29.51
C LEU A 99 -3.75 -16.39 -27.99
N ALA A 100 -4.96 -16.13 -27.49
CA ALA A 100 -5.24 -16.06 -26.06
C ALA A 100 -4.93 -17.39 -25.37
N LEU A 101 -5.36 -18.53 -25.95
CA LEU A 101 -5.03 -19.86 -25.42
C LEU A 101 -3.52 -20.11 -25.35
N LYS A 102 -2.74 -19.65 -26.33
CA LYS A 102 -1.26 -19.75 -26.29
C LYS A 102 -0.63 -18.91 -25.17
N GLN A 103 -1.22 -17.76 -24.85
CA GLN A 103 -0.73 -16.83 -23.82
C GLN A 103 -1.05 -17.26 -22.39
N ILE A 104 -2.00 -18.18 -22.19
CA ILE A 104 -2.31 -18.73 -20.87
C ILE A 104 -1.06 -19.40 -20.27
N ASN A 105 -0.80 -19.22 -18.98
CA ASN A 105 0.34 -19.83 -18.30
C ASN A 105 0.04 -21.25 -17.84
N ASN A 106 1.00 -22.16 -17.97
CA ASN A 106 0.91 -23.52 -17.42
C ASN A 106 1.18 -23.53 -15.90
N GLY A 107 0.76 -24.59 -15.23
CA GLY A 107 1.00 -24.84 -13.80
C GLY A 107 0.15 -23.96 -12.89
N LYS A 108 -0.95 -23.39 -13.38
CA LYS A 108 -1.94 -22.74 -12.52
C LYS A 108 -2.89 -23.79 -11.94
N ALA A 109 -3.28 -23.59 -10.68
CA ALA A 109 -4.25 -24.46 -10.03
C ALA A 109 -5.61 -24.39 -10.77
N PRO A 110 -6.32 -25.52 -10.89
CA PRO A 110 -7.63 -25.53 -11.51
C PRO A 110 -8.65 -24.75 -10.66
N GLY A 111 -9.69 -24.24 -11.33
CA GLY A 111 -10.82 -23.60 -10.67
C GLY A 111 -11.79 -24.60 -10.02
N MET A 112 -12.97 -24.11 -9.64
CA MET A 112 -14.06 -24.96 -9.11
C MET A 112 -14.56 -26.00 -10.12
N ASP A 113 -14.36 -25.73 -11.41
CA ASP A 113 -14.64 -26.64 -12.52
C ASP A 113 -13.60 -27.78 -12.66
N ASN A 114 -12.51 -27.73 -11.87
CA ASN A 114 -11.40 -28.67 -11.88
C ASN A 114 -10.68 -28.77 -13.24
N ILE A 115 -10.78 -27.74 -14.08
CA ILE A 115 -10.13 -27.69 -15.41
C ILE A 115 -8.81 -26.95 -15.28
N THR A 116 -7.72 -27.57 -15.74
CA THR A 116 -6.40 -26.93 -15.74
C THR A 116 -6.14 -26.18 -17.06
N PRO A 117 -5.27 -25.15 -17.06
CA PRO A 117 -4.97 -24.38 -18.25
C PRO A 117 -4.41 -25.21 -19.42
N GLU A 118 -3.75 -26.33 -19.13
CA GLU A 118 -3.17 -27.24 -20.13
C GLU A 118 -4.23 -27.97 -20.95
N VAL A 119 -5.40 -28.25 -20.35
CA VAL A 119 -6.52 -28.92 -21.03
C VAL A 119 -7.14 -28.03 -22.10
N LEU A 120 -7.05 -26.71 -21.93
CA LEU A 120 -7.63 -25.72 -22.84
C LEU A 120 -6.68 -25.36 -24.00
N LYS A 121 -5.39 -25.66 -23.88
CA LYS A 121 -4.41 -25.40 -24.93
C LYS A 121 -4.55 -26.43 -26.04
N VAL A 122 -4.71 -25.95 -27.27
CA VAL A 122 -4.77 -26.75 -28.51
C VAL A 122 -3.50 -26.54 -29.32
#